data_AF-A0A932KZ21-F1
#
_entry.id   AF-A0A932KZ21-F1
#
_cell.length_a   1.000
_cell.length_b   1.000
_cell.length_c   1.000
_cell.angle_alpha   90.00
_cell.angle_beta   90.00
_cell.angle_gamma   90.00
#
_symmetry.space_group_name_H-M   'P 1'
#
loop_
_entity.id
_entity.type
_entity.pdbx_description
1 polymer ?
#
loop_
_entity_poly.entity_id
_entity_poly.type
_entity_poly.pdbx_seq_one_letter_code
_entity_poly.pdbx_strand_id
1 'polypeptide(L)' 'KSFPLFLKECEFRFNYGSHRQQLFTLTKWCFT' A
#
# COMPACT_ATOMS: atom_id res chain seq x y z
N LYS A 1 1.57 -13.36 13.89
CA LYS A 1 1.79 -13.83 12.50
C LYS A 1 1.15 -12.91 11.44
N SER A 2 0.05 -12.21 11.74
CA SER A 2 -0.66 -11.38 10.76
C SER A 2 0.01 -10.03 10.44
N PHE A 3 0.73 -9.43 11.38
CA PHE A 3 1.37 -8.12 11.15
C PHE A 3 2.46 -8.13 10.07
N PRO A 4 3.37 -9.13 10.00
CA PRO A 4 4.29 -9.25 8.87
C PRO A 4 3.58 -9.45 7.51
N LEU A 5 2.46 -10.18 7.49
CA LEU A 5 1.68 -10.37 6.26
C LEU A 5 1.02 -9.07 5.81
N PHE A 6 0.53 -8.26 6.75
CA PHE A 6 -0.01 -6.94 6.48
C PHE A 6 1.04 -6.01 5.84
N LEU A 7 2.26 -5.96 6.40
CA LEU A 7 3.35 -5.16 5.81
C LEU A 7 3.67 -5.61 4.39
N LYS A 8 3.67 -6.92 4.14
CA LYS A 8 3.92 -7.49 2.80
C LYS A 8 2.83 -7.13 1.80
N GLU A 9 1.57 -7.06 2.25
CA GLU A 9 0.44 -6.61 1.44
C GLU A 9 0.53 -5.12 1.11
N CYS A 10 0.94 -4.29 2.08
CA CYS A 10 1.22 -2.87 1.85
C CYS A 10 2.33 -2.68 0.82
N GLU A 11 3.45 -3.39 0.98
CA GLU A 11 4.58 -3.36 0.04
C GLU A 11 4.14 -3.80 -1.37
N PHE A 12 3.37 -4.88 -1.48
CA PHE A 12 2.89 -5.37 -2.76
C PHE A 12 2.00 -4.36 -3.49
N ARG A 13 1.01 -3.78 -2.79
CA ARG A 13 0.09 -2.78 -3.36
C ARG A 13 0.81 -1.51 -3.79
N PHE A 14 1.84 -1.12 -3.05
CA PHE A 14 2.61 0.08 -3.35
C PHE A 14 3.60 -0.14 -4.50
N ASN A 15 4.35 -1.24 -4.51
CA ASN A 15 5.41 -1.44 -5.51
C ASN A 15 4.89 -2.02 -6.84
N TYR A 16 3.80 -2.79 -6.81
CA TYR A 16 3.30 -3.53 -7.98
C TYR A 16 1.87 -3.17 -8.38
N GLY A 17 1.20 -2.26 -7.67
CA GLY A 17 -0.11 -1.73 -8.06
C GLY A 17 -0.01 -0.86 -9.32
N SER A 18 -1.14 -0.64 -10.01
CA SER A 18 -1.20 0.36 -11.08
C SER A 18 -0.87 1.76 -10.55
N HIS A 19 -0.34 2.65 -11.39
CA HIS A 19 0.00 4.03 -10.98
C HIS A 19 -1.16 4.75 -10.28
N ARG A 20 -2.41 4.51 -10.72
CA ARG A 20 -3.61 5.06 -10.09
C ARG A 20 -3.82 4.53 -8.66
N GLN A 21 -3.61 3.23 -8.45
CA GLN A 21 -3.73 2.61 -7.12
C GLN A 21 -2.60 3.05 -6.18
N GLN A 22 -1.39 3.23 -6.70
CA GLN A 22 -0.25 3.75 -5.94
C GLN A 22 -0.54 5.18 -5.46
N LEU A 23 -0.97 6.06 -6.36
CA LEU A 23 -1.35 7.44 -6.01
C LEU A 23 -2.49 7.48 -4.99
N PHE A 24 -3.53 6.65 -5.17
CA PHE A 24 -4.61 6.56 -4.19
C PHE A 24 -4.12 6.08 -2.81
N THR A 25 -3.20 5.11 -2.80
CA THR A 25 -2.59 4.58 -1.57
C THR A 25 -1.74 5.65 -0.87
N LEU A 26 -0.92 6.39 -1.61
CA LEU A 26 -0.15 7.55 -1.11
C LEU A 26 -1.05 8.60 -0.48
N THR A 27 -2.09 9.02 -1.20
CA THR A 27 -3.07 9.99 -0.70
C THR A 27 -3.71 9.48 0.59
N LYS A 28 -4.18 8.22 0.60
CA LYS A 28 -4.79 7.66 1.81
C LYS A 28 -3.83 7.68 2.99
N TRP A 29 -2.56 7.30 2.81
CA TRP A 29 -1.59 7.26 3.92
C TRP A 29 -1.12 8.63 4.38
N CYS A 30 -0.97 9.60 3.48
CA CYS A 30 -0.50 10.93 3.83
C CYS A 30 -1.60 11.82 4.44
N PHE A 31 -2.88 11.56 4.14
CA PHE A 31 -4.01 12.33 4.63
C PHE A 31 -4.81 11.63 5.75
N THR A 32 -4.24 10.59 6.38
CA THR A 32 -4.71 10.03 7.66
C THR A 32 -3.72 10.41 8.76
#